data_AF-A0A8J8FN11-F1
#
_entry.id   AF-A0A8J8FN11-F1
#
_cell.length_a   1.000
_cell.length_b   1.000
_cell.length_c   1.000
_cell.angle_alpha   90.00
_cell.angle_beta   90.00
_cell.angle_gamma   90.00
#
_symmetry.space_group_name_H-M   'P 1'
#
loop_
_entity.id
_entity.type
_entity.pdbx_description
1 polymer ?
#
loop_
_entity_poly.entity_id
_entity_poly.type
_entity_poly.pdbx_seq_one_letter_code
_entity_poly.pdbx_strand_id
1 'polypeptide(L)'
;MLEILTKAYHVFSEGFSQLSWYWRAWVYLLIVLNGILPVIFLPKFTAIIVLVSALIGLFMGLVLTHSFGFSKILGLMHFPWIPMVCFQFYYLNQQNYSLNSFHDYWLVSSLILSSLSLIIDFKDIYEFLLTPR
;
A
#
# COMPACT_ATOMS: atom_id res chain seq x y z
N MET A 1 13.93 19.15 7.21
CA MET A 1 13.33 17.80 7.03
C MET A 1 11.92 17.74 7.60
N LEU A 2 11.71 18.03 8.90
CA LEU A 2 10.38 17.99 9.53
C LEU A 2 9.34 18.88 8.82
N GLU A 3 9.67 20.13 8.51
CA GLU A 3 8.77 21.07 7.82
C GLU A 3 8.32 20.58 6.44
N ILE A 4 9.22 19.90 5.70
CA ILE A 4 8.91 19.32 4.39
C ILE A 4 7.90 18.20 4.55
N LEU A 5 8.09 17.31 5.53
CA LEU A 5 7.17 16.21 5.82
C LEU A 5 5.80 16.73 6.27
N THR A 6 5.74 17.80 7.07
CA THR A 6 4.48 18.41 7.50
C THR A 6 3.71 19.00 6.31
N LYS A 7 4.39 19.70 5.40
CA LYS A 7 3.76 20.23 4.17
C LYS A 7 3.27 19.09 3.26
N ALA A 8 4.09 18.07 3.07
CA ALA A 8 3.73 16.88 2.28
C ALA A 8 2.49 16.17 2.85
N TYR A 9 2.44 16.02 4.18
CA TYR A 9 1.30 15.45 4.87
C TYR A 9 0.03 16.29 4.70
N HIS A 10 0.12 17.61 4.80
CA HIS A 10 -1.01 18.51 4.56
C HIS A 10 -1.58 18.34 3.15
N VAL A 11 -0.72 18.39 2.12
CA VAL A 11 -1.14 18.19 0.72
C VAL A 11 -1.73 16.80 0.51
N PHE A 12 -1.15 15.77 1.13
CA PHE A 12 -1.68 14.41 1.07
C PHE A 12 -3.07 14.33 1.70
N SER A 13 -3.25 14.91 2.88
CA SER A 13 -4.52 14.91 3.62
C SER A 13 -5.61 15.65 2.86
N GLU A 14 -5.29 16.81 2.29
CA GLU A 14 -6.22 17.59 1.47
C GLU A 14 -6.62 16.79 0.21
N GLY A 15 -5.66 16.23 -0.52
CA GLY A 15 -5.95 15.41 -1.70
C GLY A 15 -6.76 14.14 -1.36
N PHE A 16 -6.42 13.47 -0.25
CA PHE A 16 -7.17 12.33 0.25
C PHE A 16 -8.63 12.68 0.57
N SER A 17 -8.88 13.87 1.15
CA SER A 17 -10.24 14.31 1.46
C SER A 17 -11.10 14.53 0.21
N GLN A 18 -10.49 14.85 -0.93
CA GLN A 18 -11.15 15.08 -2.21
C GLN A 18 -11.51 13.78 -2.95
N LEU A 19 -10.97 12.63 -2.53
CA LEU A 19 -11.35 11.34 -3.09
C LEU A 19 -12.81 11.03 -2.83
N SER A 20 -13.44 10.30 -3.76
CA SER A 20 -14.78 9.76 -3.55
C SER A 20 -14.82 8.84 -2.32
N TRP A 21 -16.01 8.68 -1.73
CA TRP A 21 -16.15 7.92 -0.48
C TRP A 21 -15.66 6.47 -0.60
N TYR A 22 -15.85 5.82 -1.75
CA TYR A 22 -15.43 4.44 -1.99
C TYR A 22 -13.91 4.32 -2.10
N TRP A 23 -13.23 5.29 -2.70
CA TRP A 23 -11.75 5.32 -2.71
C TRP A 23 -11.17 5.58 -1.34
N ARG A 24 -11.80 6.47 -0.54
CA ARG A 24 -11.39 6.66 0.87
C ARG A 24 -11.56 5.38 1.68
N ALA A 25 -12.67 4.68 1.52
CA ALA A 25 -12.91 3.39 2.16
C ALA A 25 -11.86 2.34 1.74
N TRP A 26 -11.51 2.29 0.46
CA TRP A 26 -10.45 1.41 -0.07
C TRP A 26 -9.10 1.69 0.60
N VAL A 27 -8.69 2.96 0.67
CA VAL A 27 -7.43 3.35 1.33
C VAL A 27 -7.45 3.00 2.83
N TYR A 28 -8.55 3.27 3.55
CA TYR A 28 -8.66 2.90 4.96
C TYR A 28 -8.54 1.39 5.16
N LEU A 29 -9.17 0.60 4.29
CA LEU A 29 -9.04 -0.85 4.31
C LEU A 29 -7.57 -1.28 4.16
N LEU A 30 -6.84 -0.68 3.21
CA LEU A 30 -5.41 -0.96 3.02
C LEU A 30 -4.56 -0.55 4.23
N ILE A 31 -4.84 0.59 4.85
CA ILE A 31 -4.15 1.03 6.08
C ILE A 31 -4.37 0.02 7.21
N VAL A 32 -5.61 -0.44 7.41
CA VAL A 32 -5.91 -1.45 8.42
C VAL A 32 -5.16 -2.75 8.10
N LEU A 33 -5.25 -3.22 6.87
CA LEU A 33 -4.75 -4.52 6.45
C LEU A 33 -3.23 -4.62 6.44
N ASN A 34 -2.54 -3.57 5.99
CA ASN A 34 -1.09 -3.56 5.79
C ASN A 34 -0.33 -2.74 6.84
N GLY A 35 -1.01 -1.87 7.60
CA GLY A 35 -0.40 -1.02 8.63
C GLY A 35 -0.77 -1.40 10.07
N ILE A 36 -2.00 -1.87 10.31
CA ILE A 36 -2.50 -2.13 11.68
C ILE A 36 -2.50 -3.63 12.01
N LEU A 37 -3.21 -4.44 11.23
CA LEU A 37 -3.34 -5.88 11.47
C LEU A 37 -2.00 -6.65 11.56
N PRO A 38 -0.95 -6.36 10.76
CA PRO A 38 0.29 -7.11 10.87
C PRO A 38 0.96 -6.94 12.25
N VAL A 39 0.72 -5.84 12.97
CA VAL A 39 1.28 -5.59 14.31
C VAL A 39 0.86 -6.69 15.28
N ILE A 40 -0.36 -7.20 15.15
CA ILE A 40 -0.91 -8.28 15.99
C ILE A 40 -0.17 -9.61 15.75
N PHE A 41 0.41 -9.79 14.55
CA PHE A 41 1.09 -11.02 14.15
C PHE A 41 2.61 -10.97 14.34
N LEU A 42 3.16 -9.89 14.89
CA LEU A 42 4.59 -9.83 15.22
C LEU A 42 4.95 -10.92 16.27
N PRO A 43 6.13 -11.55 16.17
CA PRO A 43 7.25 -11.24 15.27
C PRO A 43 7.28 -12.08 13.97
N LYS A 44 6.14 -12.60 13.49
CA LYS A 44 6.13 -13.43 12.27
C LYS A 44 6.77 -12.70 11.09
N PHE A 45 7.63 -13.40 10.36
CA PHE A 45 8.39 -12.81 9.24
C PHE A 45 7.48 -12.21 8.15
N THR A 46 6.35 -12.88 7.85
CA THR A 46 5.33 -12.37 6.93
C THR A 46 4.76 -11.03 7.38
N ALA A 47 4.58 -10.82 8.69
CA ALA A 47 4.03 -9.58 9.23
C ALA A 47 5.06 -8.43 9.17
N ILE A 48 6.32 -8.74 9.45
CA ILE A 48 7.43 -7.80 9.31
C ILE A 48 7.54 -7.31 7.86
N ILE A 49 7.50 -8.21 6.88
CA ILE A 49 7.57 -7.84 5.45
C ILE A 49 6.44 -6.89 5.07
N VAL A 50 5.21 -7.17 5.51
CA VAL A 50 4.06 -6.30 5.20
C VAL A 50 4.23 -4.92 5.84
N LEU A 51 4.61 -4.85 7.12
CA LEU A 51 4.82 -3.56 7.81
C LEU A 51 5.95 -2.74 7.20
N VAL A 52 7.09 -3.37 6.92
CA VAL A 52 8.22 -2.68 6.29
C VAL A 52 7.82 -2.13 4.93
N SER A 53 7.10 -2.92 4.13
CA SER A 53 6.60 -2.48 2.82
C SER A 53 5.61 -1.32 2.94
N ALA A 54 4.71 -1.35 3.94
CA ALA A 54 3.78 -0.25 4.22
C ALA A 54 4.51 1.02 4.67
N LEU A 55 5.54 0.92 5.52
CA LEU A 55 6.32 2.06 6.00
C LEU A 55 7.15 2.70 4.89
N ILE A 56 7.81 1.89 4.05
CA ILE A 56 8.53 2.40 2.87
C ILE A 56 7.54 3.08 1.94
N GLY A 57 6.37 2.47 1.70
CA GLY A 57 5.33 3.06 0.86
C GLY A 57 4.81 4.39 1.39
N LEU A 58 4.54 4.49 2.70
CA LEU A 58 4.16 5.75 3.34
C LEU A 58 5.22 6.85 3.11
N PHE A 59 6.50 6.51 3.31
CA PHE A 59 7.59 7.45 3.09
C PHE A 59 7.66 7.90 1.61
N MET A 60 7.57 6.95 0.67
CA MET A 60 7.52 7.24 -0.76
C MET A 60 6.32 8.13 -1.11
N GLY A 61 5.14 7.85 -0.56
CA GLY A 61 3.92 8.63 -0.78
C GLY A 61 4.09 10.09 -0.36
N LEU A 62 4.72 10.35 0.79
CA LEU A 62 5.03 11.71 1.23
C LEU A 62 6.02 12.42 0.29
N VAL A 63 7.08 11.73 -0.14
CA VAL A 63 8.07 12.30 -1.09
C VAL A 63 7.44 12.60 -2.45
N LEU A 64 6.63 11.68 -2.98
CA LEU A 64 5.93 11.82 -4.25
C LEU A 64 4.91 12.96 -4.18
N THR A 65 4.14 13.04 -3.10
CA THR A 65 3.17 14.11 -2.89
C THR A 65 3.84 15.48 -2.80
N HIS A 66 4.99 15.55 -2.12
CA HIS A 66 5.77 16.79 -2.08
C HIS A 66 6.24 17.23 -3.48
N SER A 67 6.65 16.27 -4.31
CA SER A 67 7.28 16.56 -5.62
C SER A 67 6.27 16.78 -6.74
N PHE A 68 5.12 16.09 -6.70
CA PHE A 68 4.15 16.03 -7.80
C PHE A 68 2.71 16.38 -7.37
N GLY A 69 2.51 16.79 -6.12
CA GLY A 69 1.18 16.97 -5.54
C GLY A 69 0.43 15.65 -5.40
N PHE A 70 -0.84 15.73 -5.01
CA PHE A 70 -1.73 14.56 -4.94
C PHE A 70 -2.25 14.21 -6.34
N SER A 71 -1.48 13.42 -7.08
CA SER A 71 -1.78 13.02 -8.46
C SER A 71 -1.62 11.51 -8.67
N LYS A 72 -1.98 11.02 -9.87
CA LYS A 72 -1.95 9.59 -10.22
C LYS A 72 -0.58 8.91 -10.07
N ILE A 73 0.51 9.68 -10.09
CA ILE A 73 1.85 9.12 -9.84
C ILE A 73 2.05 8.61 -8.40
N LEU A 74 1.15 8.97 -7.47
CA LEU A 74 1.19 8.44 -6.11
C LEU A 74 1.11 6.92 -6.08
N GLY A 75 0.55 6.25 -7.09
CA GLY A 75 0.57 4.78 -7.18
C GLY A 75 1.97 4.17 -7.09
N LEU A 76 3.03 4.92 -7.42
CA LEU A 76 4.42 4.47 -7.24
C LEU A 76 4.80 4.26 -5.77
N MET A 77 4.04 4.81 -4.82
CA MET A 77 4.23 4.55 -3.39
C MET A 77 4.06 3.06 -3.06
N HIS A 78 3.31 2.32 -3.86
CA HIS A 78 3.11 0.88 -3.67
C HIS A 78 4.16 0.02 -4.37
N PHE A 79 5.20 0.60 -4.98
CA PHE A 79 6.30 -0.16 -5.57
C PHE A 79 6.92 -1.22 -4.62
N PRO A 80 7.14 -0.94 -3.32
CA PRO A 80 7.62 -1.97 -2.37
C PRO A 80 6.65 -3.14 -2.17
N TRP A 81 5.38 -2.99 -2.56
CA TRP A 81 4.39 -4.06 -2.41
C TRP A 81 4.57 -5.15 -3.46
N ILE A 82 5.25 -4.90 -4.58
CA ILE A 82 5.55 -5.92 -5.60
C ILE A 82 6.34 -7.08 -4.99
N PRO A 83 7.54 -6.87 -4.39
CA PRO A 83 8.27 -7.96 -3.74
C PRO A 83 7.51 -8.56 -2.55
N MET A 84 6.74 -7.75 -1.81
CA MET A 84 5.86 -8.25 -0.73
C MET A 84 4.83 -9.26 -1.25
N VAL A 85 4.09 -8.92 -2.30
CA VAL A 85 3.07 -9.77 -2.93
C VAL A 85 3.70 -11.04 -3.50
N CYS A 86 4.84 -10.93 -4.19
CA CYS A 86 5.58 -12.10 -4.68
C CYS A 86 6.00 -13.02 -3.53
N PHE A 87 6.49 -12.46 -2.43
CA PHE A 87 6.85 -13.23 -1.23
C PHE A 87 5.63 -13.90 -0.59
N GLN A 88 4.53 -13.17 -0.39
CA GLN A 88 3.30 -13.71 0.20
C GLN A 88 2.75 -14.87 -0.62
N PHE A 89 2.70 -14.72 -1.95
CA PHE A 89 2.29 -15.76 -2.86
C PHE A 89 3.19 -17.00 -2.75
N TYR A 90 4.52 -16.81 -2.80
CA TYR A 90 5.47 -17.91 -2.65
C TYR A 90 5.31 -18.63 -1.30
N TYR A 91 5.21 -17.87 -0.20
CA TYR A 91 5.04 -18.41 1.14
C TYR A 91 3.76 -19.25 1.26
N LEU A 92 2.62 -18.72 0.79
CA LEU A 92 1.33 -19.42 0.83
C LEU A 92 1.34 -20.68 -0.03
N ASN A 93 1.98 -20.64 -1.20
CA ASN A 93 2.14 -21.79 -2.07
C ASN A 93 2.93 -22.93 -1.40
N GLN A 94 4.00 -22.60 -0.67
CA GLN A 94 4.78 -23.59 0.10
C GLN A 94 3.97 -24.22 1.25
N GLN A 95 3.01 -23.48 1.80
CA GLN A 95 2.11 -23.98 2.84
C GLN A 95 0.86 -24.70 2.26
N ASN A 96 0.85 -24.98 0.96
CA ASN A 96 -0.28 -25.54 0.22
C ASN A 96 -1.60 -24.80 0.49
N TYR A 97 -1.53 -23.48 0.69
CA TYR A 97 -2.68 -22.61 1.00
C TYR A 97 -3.56 -23.10 2.16
N SER A 98 -2.97 -23.78 3.14
CA SER A 98 -3.73 -24.23 4.30
C SER A 98 -4.22 -23.04 5.14
N LEU A 99 -5.54 -22.83 5.17
CA LEU A 99 -6.20 -21.73 5.90
C LEU A 99 -6.62 -22.20 7.28
N ASN A 100 -5.65 -22.38 8.17
CA ASN A 100 -5.89 -22.99 9.49
C ASN A 100 -5.90 -21.97 10.62
N SER A 101 -5.45 -20.74 10.37
CA SER A 101 -5.32 -19.71 11.39
C SER A 101 -5.78 -18.34 10.90
N PHE A 102 -6.11 -17.47 11.85
CA PHE A 102 -6.44 -16.06 11.58
C PHE A 102 -5.31 -15.34 10.81
N HIS A 103 -4.06 -15.72 11.06
CA HIS A 103 -2.90 -15.20 10.33
C HIS A 103 -2.92 -15.59 8.85
N ASP A 104 -3.33 -16.82 8.51
CA ASP A 104 -3.40 -17.28 7.12
C ASP A 104 -4.52 -16.56 6.36
N TYR A 105 -5.69 -16.38 6.99
CA TYR A 105 -6.80 -15.61 6.41
C TYR A 105 -6.41 -14.15 6.16
N TRP A 106 -5.73 -13.52 7.12
CA TRP A 106 -5.21 -12.16 6.97
C TRP A 106 -4.17 -12.09 5.84
N LEU A 107 -3.25 -13.05 5.76
CA LEU A 107 -2.18 -13.05 4.76
C LEU A 107 -2.74 -13.21 3.34
N VAL A 108 -3.73 -14.08 3.15
CA VAL A 108 -4.44 -14.22 1.87
C VAL A 108 -5.22 -12.95 1.53
N SER A 109 -5.90 -12.34 2.51
CA SER A 109 -6.61 -11.08 2.30
C SER A 109 -5.66 -9.94 1.90
N SER A 110 -4.51 -9.83 2.58
CA SER A 110 -3.44 -8.89 2.25
C SER A 110 -2.89 -9.11 0.85
N LEU A 111 -2.64 -10.37 0.46
CA LEU A 111 -2.19 -10.72 -0.88
C LEU A 111 -3.19 -10.26 -1.95
N ILE A 112 -4.47 -10.59 -1.80
CA ILE A 112 -5.51 -10.26 -2.77
C ILE A 112 -5.66 -8.74 -2.91
N LEU A 113 -5.86 -8.03 -1.79
CA LEU A 113 -6.14 -6.60 -1.82
C LEU A 113 -4.92 -5.77 -2.24
N SER A 114 -3.71 -6.19 -1.86
CA SER A 114 -2.49 -5.52 -2.31
C SER A 114 -2.24 -5.75 -3.80
N SER A 115 -2.55 -6.96 -4.31
CA SER A 115 -2.46 -7.24 -5.76
C SER A 115 -3.45 -6.43 -6.58
N LEU A 116 -4.70 -6.30 -6.11
CA LEU A 116 -5.71 -5.45 -6.76
C LEU A 116 -5.28 -3.98 -6.75
N SER A 117 -4.70 -3.51 -5.65
CA SER A 117 -4.19 -2.14 -5.55
C SER A 117 -3.06 -1.89 -6.55
N LEU A 118 -2.10 -2.80 -6.67
CA LEU A 118 -1.01 -2.70 -7.65
C LEU A 118 -1.52 -2.63 -9.10
N ILE A 119 -2.60 -3.34 -9.44
CA ILE A 119 -3.22 -3.27 -10.76
C ILE A 119 -3.81 -1.87 -11.00
N ILE A 120 -4.51 -1.31 -10.01
CA ILE A 120 -5.07 0.04 -10.08
C ILE A 120 -3.95 1.07 -10.21
N ASP A 121 -2.89 0.96 -9.40
CA ASP A 121 -1.73 1.85 -9.44
C ASP A 121 -1.04 1.81 -10.80
N PHE A 122 -0.87 0.63 -11.38
CA PHE A 122 -0.26 0.48 -12.70
C PHE A 122 -1.07 1.23 -13.77
N LYS A 123 -2.40 1.10 -13.72
CA LYS A 123 -3.30 1.83 -14.63
C LYS A 123 -3.16 3.35 -14.43
N ASP A 124 -3.18 3.82 -13.20
CA ASP A 124 -3.07 5.25 -12.88
C ASP A 124 -1.74 5.85 -13.34
N ILE A 125 -0.63 5.15 -13.11
CA ILE A 125 0.70 5.54 -13.59
C ILE A 125 0.75 5.56 -15.12
N TYR A 126 0.20 4.52 -15.76
CA TYR A 126 0.17 4.44 -17.22
C TYR A 126 -0.59 5.62 -17.84
N GLU A 127 -1.78 5.94 -17.33
CA GLU A 127 -2.57 7.09 -17.78
C GLU A 127 -1.84 8.42 -17.52
N PHE A 128 -1.15 8.53 -16.39
CA PHE A 128 -0.37 9.71 -16.05
C PHE A 128 0.80 9.95 -17.00
N LEU A 129 1.48 8.89 -17.45
CA LEU A 129 2.59 8.98 -18.40
C LEU A 129 2.13 9.33 -19.82
N LEU A 130 0.91 8.94 -20.19
CA LEU A 130 0.34 9.24 -21.52
C LEU A 130 -0.26 10.65 -21.63
N THR A 131 -0.50 11.33 -20.51
CA THR A 131 -1.12 12.66 -20.53
C THR A 131 -0.02 13.73 -20.69
N PRO A 132 0.05 14.46 -21.81
CA PRO A 132 0.97 15.58 -21.96
C PRO A 132 0.64 16.66 -20.92
N ARG A 133 1.67 17.15 -20.21
CA ARG A 133 1.54 18.20 -19.19
C ARG A 133 1.96 19.54 -19.72
#